data_AF-A0AAD6GZG5-F1
#
_entry.id   AF-A0AAD6GZG5-F1
#
_cell.length_a   1.000
_cell.length_b   1.000
_cell.length_c   1.000
_cell.angle_alpha   90.00
_cell.angle_beta   90.00
_cell.angle_gamma   90.00
#
_symmetry.space_group_name_H-M   'P 1'
#
loop_
_entity.id
_entity.type
_entity.pdbx_description
1 polymer ?
#
loop_
_entity_poly.entity_id
_entity_poly.type
_entity_poly.pdbx_seq_one_letter_code
_entity_poly.pdbx_strand_id
1 'polypeptide(L)'
;MPVKGLKTITSARNGVGAFILQCKRLDFHYCNFGGSSRGMLNFLTKDLAAFAREHPQIEIRGHYINGLEKAICVRNLEPTEIMKKTMILKEASGEKLKRTKKPVTSLNESVRGIWSPYHGDLRGV
;
A
#
# COMPACT_ATOMS: atom_id res chain seq x y z
N MET A 1 -31.26 9.19 34.98
CA MET A 1 -30.48 9.97 33.99
C MET A 1 -30.79 9.41 32.61
N PRO A 2 -31.24 10.21 31.62
CA PRO A 2 -31.45 9.70 30.26
C PRO A 2 -30.10 9.42 29.58
N VAL A 3 -29.92 8.22 29.03
CA VAL A 3 -28.72 7.87 28.24
C VAL A 3 -28.81 8.55 26.88
N LYS A 4 -27.76 9.28 26.49
CA LYS A 4 -27.66 9.94 25.18
C LYS A 4 -26.61 9.25 24.33
N GLY A 5 -26.99 8.82 23.13
CA GLY A 5 -26.06 8.20 22.18
C GLY A 5 -25.02 9.18 21.65
N LEU A 6 -23.77 8.72 21.56
CA LEU A 6 -22.68 9.44 20.89
C LEU A 6 -22.56 8.93 19.46
N LYS A 7 -22.47 9.86 18.49
CA LYS A 7 -22.27 9.50 17.09
C LYS A 7 -20.80 9.11 16.88
N THR A 8 -20.55 7.88 16.43
CA THR A 8 -19.22 7.37 16.11
C THR A 8 -19.17 6.86 14.67
N ILE A 9 -17.96 6.74 14.11
CA ILE A 9 -17.71 6.22 12.76
C ILE A 9 -16.91 4.92 12.83
N THR A 10 -17.21 3.99 11.92
CA THR A 10 -16.48 2.71 11.81
C THR A 10 -15.14 2.90 11.10
N SER A 11 -14.11 2.18 11.54
CA SER A 11 -12.81 2.15 10.86
C SER A 11 -12.70 0.93 9.94
N ALA A 12 -12.40 1.15 8.66
CA ALA A 12 -12.19 0.08 7.68
C ALA A 12 -10.87 -0.66 7.91
N ARG A 13 -10.85 -1.97 7.63
CA ARG A 13 -9.67 -2.84 7.76
C ARG A 13 -9.49 -3.66 6.49
N ASN A 14 -8.62 -3.21 5.60
CA ASN A 14 -8.34 -3.93 4.36
C ASN A 14 -7.77 -5.33 4.67
N GLY A 15 -8.31 -6.38 4.04
CA GLY A 15 -7.94 -7.78 4.25
C GLY A 15 -8.83 -8.53 5.26
N VAL A 16 -9.66 -7.83 6.05
CA VAL A 16 -10.70 -8.47 6.86
C VAL A 16 -12.00 -8.49 6.07
N GLY A 17 -12.46 -9.68 5.69
CA GLY A 17 -13.64 -9.88 4.83
C GLY A 17 -13.31 -9.86 3.34
N ALA A 18 -12.72 -8.77 2.85
CA ALA A 18 -12.23 -8.67 1.47
C ALA A 18 -10.88 -7.94 1.40
N PHE A 19 -10.09 -8.28 0.39
CA PHE A 19 -8.83 -7.60 0.10
C PHE A 19 -8.97 -6.70 -1.13
N ILE A 20 -8.56 -5.45 -0.97
CA ILE A 20 -8.52 -4.44 -2.02
C ILE A 20 -7.06 -4.07 -2.27
N LEU A 21 -6.60 -4.31 -3.51
CA LEU A 21 -5.25 -3.92 -3.93
C LEU A 21 -5.08 -2.40 -3.82
N GLN A 22 -3.99 -1.95 -3.20
CA GLN A 22 -3.79 -0.53 -2.92
C GLN A 22 -3.40 0.28 -4.17
N CYS A 23 -2.62 -0.32 -5.06
CA CYS A 23 -2.25 0.28 -6.33
C CYS A 23 -3.46 0.23 -7.27
N LYS A 24 -4.06 1.41 -7.55
CA LYS A 24 -5.23 1.53 -8.43
C LYS A 24 -4.80 1.86 -9.86
N ARG A 25 -3.79 2.70 -10.00
CA ARG A 25 -3.37 3.30 -11.27
C ARG A 25 -1.82 3.15 -11.38
N LEU A 26 -1.22 2.75 -12.52
CA LEU A 26 0.24 2.90 -12.83
C LEU A 26 0.58 3.74 -14.09
N ASP A 27 1.29 4.86 -13.93
CA ASP A 27 1.59 5.84 -15.00
C ASP A 27 2.99 5.56 -15.57
N PHE A 28 3.08 5.46 -16.89
CA PHE A 28 4.34 5.28 -17.60
C PHE A 28 4.65 6.50 -18.44
N HIS A 29 5.70 7.23 -18.06
CA HIS A 29 6.20 8.36 -18.82
C HIS A 29 7.41 7.95 -19.67
N TYR A 30 7.40 8.34 -20.94
CA TYR A 30 8.48 8.06 -21.88
C TYR A 30 8.75 9.26 -22.78
N CYS A 31 9.93 9.28 -23.38
CA CYS A 31 10.33 10.26 -24.39
C CYS A 31 10.78 9.54 -25.66
N ASN A 32 10.32 10.00 -26.83
CA ASN A 32 10.72 9.43 -28.13
C ASN A 32 12.15 9.81 -28.55
N PHE A 33 12.66 10.92 -28.04
CA PHE A 33 13.94 11.49 -28.47
C PHE A 33 15.10 11.16 -27.52
N GLY A 34 14.84 11.16 -26.21
CA GLY A 34 15.86 10.91 -25.21
C GLY A 34 16.28 9.45 -25.13
N GLY A 35 17.58 9.16 -25.37
CA GLY A 35 18.12 7.79 -25.29
C GLY A 35 17.91 7.10 -23.94
N SER A 36 17.67 7.85 -22.86
CA SER A 36 17.39 7.31 -21.53
C SER A 36 16.04 6.61 -21.39
N SER A 37 15.11 6.85 -22.31
CA SER A 37 13.78 6.20 -22.35
C SER A 37 13.75 4.97 -23.26
N ARG A 38 14.88 4.56 -23.83
CA ARG A 38 14.93 3.41 -24.77
C ARG A 38 14.40 2.12 -24.16
N GLY A 39 14.77 1.83 -22.91
CA GLY A 39 14.25 0.66 -22.19
C GLY A 39 12.76 0.75 -21.89
N MET A 40 12.26 1.96 -21.57
CA MET A 40 10.83 2.19 -21.36
C MET A 40 10.03 1.95 -22.64
N LEU A 41 10.48 2.47 -23.79
CA LEU A 41 9.84 2.22 -25.09
C LEU A 41 9.77 0.71 -25.41
N ASN A 42 10.85 -0.02 -25.14
CA ASN A 42 10.88 -1.47 -25.32
C ASN A 42 9.89 -2.19 -24.38
N PHE A 43 9.80 -1.76 -23.12
CA PHE A 43 8.84 -2.30 -22.15
C PHE A 43 7.38 -2.03 -22.57
N LEU A 44 7.08 -0.81 -23.01
CA LEU A 44 5.75 -0.41 -23.48
C LEU A 44 5.29 -1.21 -24.70
N THR A 45 6.21 -1.53 -25.61
CA THR A 45 5.89 -2.24 -26.86
C THR A 45 5.77 -3.75 -26.69
N LYS A 46 6.56 -4.38 -25.82
CA LYS A 46 6.63 -5.84 -25.69
C LYS A 46 5.91 -6.38 -24.45
N ASP A 47 6.13 -5.76 -23.30
CA ASP A 47 5.82 -6.38 -22.00
C ASP A 47 4.55 -5.81 -21.36
N LEU A 48 4.23 -4.54 -21.61
CA LEU A 48 3.09 -3.85 -20.98
C LEU A 48 1.75 -4.56 -21.24
N ALA A 49 1.52 -5.03 -22.45
CA ALA A 49 0.26 -5.70 -22.80
C ALA A 49 0.06 -7.03 -22.03
N ALA A 50 1.15 -7.76 -21.77
CA ALA A 50 1.09 -8.96 -20.95
C ALA A 50 0.83 -8.61 -19.48
N PHE A 51 1.54 -7.60 -18.95
CA PHE A 51 1.35 -7.11 -17.59
C PHE A 51 -0.09 -6.61 -17.32
N ALA A 52 -0.64 -5.82 -18.25
CA ALA A 52 -2.00 -5.29 -18.13
C ALA A 52 -3.06 -6.40 -18.12
N ARG A 53 -2.83 -7.48 -18.87
CA ARG A 53 -3.73 -8.64 -18.92
C ARG A 53 -3.69 -9.45 -17.64
N GLU A 54 -2.52 -9.56 -17.02
CA GLU A 54 -2.33 -10.27 -15.75
C GLU A 54 -2.90 -9.48 -14.56
N HIS A 55 -2.97 -8.15 -14.68
CA HIS A 55 -3.43 -7.26 -13.61
C HIS A 55 -4.59 -6.36 -14.05
N PRO A 56 -5.77 -6.93 -14.35
CA PRO A 56 -6.93 -6.18 -14.82
C PRO A 56 -7.48 -5.21 -13.77
N GLN A 57 -7.13 -5.39 -12.49
CA GLN A 57 -7.52 -4.52 -11.38
C GLN A 57 -6.74 -3.19 -11.32
N ILE A 58 -5.66 -3.04 -12.10
CA ILE A 58 -4.82 -1.83 -12.13
C ILE A 58 -5.08 -1.11 -13.45
N GLU A 59 -5.57 0.12 -13.37
CA GLU A 59 -5.64 1.00 -14.53
C GLU A 59 -4.22 1.50 -14.88
N ILE A 60 -3.87 1.59 -16.16
CA ILE A 60 -2.54 2.09 -16.57
C ILE A 60 -2.55 3.62 -16.48
N ARG A 61 -2.55 4.15 -15.24
CA ARG A 61 -2.52 5.60 -15.01
C ARG A 61 -2.04 6.16 -13.61
N GLY A 62 -1.27 5.54 -12.74
CA GLY A 62 -0.48 6.14 -11.59
C GLY A 62 -1.01 6.64 -10.21
N HIS A 63 -1.88 5.96 -9.41
CA HIS A 63 -2.28 6.42 -8.06
C HIS A 63 -2.65 5.27 -7.10
N TYR A 64 -2.48 5.51 -5.79
CA TYR A 64 -2.97 4.61 -4.74
C TYR A 64 -4.35 5.04 -4.22
N ILE A 65 -5.09 4.09 -3.63
CA ILE A 65 -6.45 4.34 -3.10
C ILE A 65 -6.48 5.44 -2.02
N ASN A 66 -5.40 5.56 -1.25
CA ASN A 66 -5.28 6.58 -0.20
C ASN A 66 -4.98 7.99 -0.73
N GLY A 67 -4.95 8.20 -2.05
CA GLY A 67 -4.69 9.48 -2.70
C GLY A 67 -3.21 9.90 -2.71
N LEU A 68 -2.31 9.06 -2.18
CA LEU A 68 -0.87 9.28 -2.28
C LEU A 68 -0.32 8.69 -3.58
N GLU A 69 0.86 9.18 -3.96
CA GLU A 69 1.56 8.79 -5.18
C GLU A 69 3.02 8.41 -4.88
N LYS A 70 3.55 7.46 -5.65
CA LYS A 70 4.96 7.06 -5.58
C LYS A 70 5.52 7.03 -7.00
N ALA A 71 6.55 7.83 -7.23
CA ALA A 71 7.27 7.88 -8.49
C ALA A 71 8.64 7.19 -8.36
N ILE A 72 9.02 6.42 -9.37
CA ILE A 72 10.34 5.81 -9.50
C ILE A 72 10.93 6.25 -10.83
N CYS A 73 12.11 6.87 -10.80
CA CYS A 73 12.83 7.18 -12.03
C CYS A 73 13.43 5.90 -12.62
N VAL A 74 13.23 5.70 -13.92
CA VAL A 74 13.63 4.50 -14.66
C VAL A 74 14.57 4.83 -15.83
N ARG A 75 15.39 5.88 -15.67
CA ARG A 75 16.34 6.32 -16.69
C ARG A 75 17.39 5.23 -16.96
N ASN A 76 17.69 4.98 -18.23
CA ASN A 76 18.71 4.02 -18.67
C ASN A 76 18.52 2.60 -18.10
N LEU A 77 17.32 2.23 -17.66
CA LEU A 77 17.03 0.88 -17.18
C LEU A 77 16.61 -0.01 -18.34
N GLU A 78 16.94 -1.29 -18.25
CA GLU A 78 16.47 -2.31 -19.18
C GLU A 78 15.01 -2.72 -18.88
N PRO A 79 14.24 -3.24 -19.86
CA PRO A 79 12.84 -3.60 -19.67
C PRO A 79 12.58 -4.53 -18.48
N THR A 80 13.49 -5.46 -18.22
CA THR A 80 13.40 -6.40 -17.09
C THR A 80 13.54 -5.70 -15.73
N GLU A 81 14.36 -4.65 -15.65
CA GLU A 81 14.51 -3.84 -14.45
C GLU A 81 13.31 -2.92 -14.25
N ILE A 82 12.76 -2.36 -15.34
CA ILE A 82 11.52 -1.60 -15.32
C ILE A 82 10.39 -2.48 -14.79
N MET A 83 10.25 -3.72 -15.27
CA MET A 83 9.28 -4.68 -14.75
C MET A 83 9.42 -4.88 -13.24
N LYS A 84 10.64 -5.03 -12.72
CA LYS A 84 10.89 -5.13 -11.27
C LYS A 84 10.42 -3.88 -10.52
N LYS A 85 10.66 -2.68 -11.06
CA LYS A 85 10.18 -1.42 -10.45
C LYS A 85 8.66 -1.33 -10.48
N THR A 86 8.03 -1.75 -11.57
CA THR A 86 6.57 -1.82 -11.72
C THR A 86 5.96 -2.78 -10.68
N MET A 87 6.55 -3.96 -10.48
CA MET A 87 6.13 -4.90 -9.46
C MET A 87 6.23 -4.32 -8.05
N ILE A 88 7.33 -3.61 -7.74
CA ILE A 88 7.48 -2.91 -6.44
C ILE A 88 6.34 -1.91 -6.22
N LEU A 89 5.98 -1.11 -7.22
CA LEU A 89 4.87 -0.15 -7.09
C LEU A 89 3.51 -0.83 -6.94
N LYS A 90 3.30 -1.96 -7.63
CA LYS A 90 2.10 -2.77 -7.50
C LYS A 90 1.94 -3.39 -6.11
N GLU A 91 3.04 -3.86 -5.51
CA GLU A 91 3.06 -4.49 -4.19
C GLU A 91 3.11 -3.48 -3.04
N ALA A 92 3.58 -2.26 -3.30
CA ALA A 92 3.67 -1.23 -2.29
C ALA A 92 2.29 -0.75 -1.82
N SER A 93 2.24 -0.25 -0.59
CA SER A 93 1.15 0.60 -0.12
C SER A 93 1.43 2.06 -0.46
N GLY A 94 0.40 2.91 -0.50
CA GLY A 94 0.58 4.34 -0.67
C GLY A 94 1.17 5.05 0.56
N GLU A 95 1.41 4.37 1.68
CA GLU A 95 1.91 5.02 2.90
C GLU A 95 3.32 5.62 2.72
N LYS A 96 3.56 6.72 3.44
CA LYS A 96 4.90 7.31 3.58
C LYS A 96 5.82 6.32 4.27
N LEU A 97 7.04 6.18 3.74
CA LEU A 97 8.07 5.33 4.32
C LEU A 97 8.37 5.79 5.76
N LYS A 98 8.20 4.88 6.72
CA LYS A 98 8.43 5.12 8.13
C LYS A 98 9.23 3.97 8.73
N ARG A 99 10.09 4.28 9.71
CA ARG A 99 10.84 3.25 10.43
C ARG A 99 9.88 2.47 11.32
N THR A 100 9.73 1.18 11.06
CA THR A 100 8.92 0.27 11.89
C THR A 100 9.65 -0.05 13.18
N LYS A 101 9.09 0.37 14.32
CA LYS A 101 9.64 0.06 15.66
C LYS A 101 9.03 -1.19 16.30
N LYS A 102 7.76 -1.47 15.98
CA LYS A 102 6.98 -2.57 16.55
C LYS A 102 6.40 -3.41 15.42
N PRO A 103 6.40 -4.75 15.54
CA PRO A 103 5.89 -5.63 14.50
C PRO A 103 4.36 -5.61 14.40
N VAL A 104 3.65 -5.36 15.52
CA VAL A 104 2.18 -5.42 15.59
C VAL A 104 1.59 -4.04 15.84
N THR A 105 0.56 -3.70 15.05
CA THR A 105 -0.29 -2.53 15.25
C THR A 105 -1.73 -3.01 15.41
N SER A 106 -2.38 -2.68 16.52
CA SER A 106 -3.78 -3.07 16.81
C SER A 106 -4.64 -1.83 17.05
N LEU A 107 -5.87 -1.88 16.55
CA LEU A 107 -6.96 -0.95 16.89
C LEU A 107 -7.89 -1.53 17.96
N ASN A 108 -7.80 -2.83 18.23
CA ASN A 108 -8.62 -3.52 19.23
C ASN A 108 -8.02 -3.36 20.62
N GLU A 109 -8.88 -3.32 21.62
CA GLU A 109 -8.51 -3.35 23.04
C GLU A 109 -7.86 -4.69 23.42
N SER A 110 -7.12 -4.67 24.54
CA SER A 110 -6.50 -5.87 25.10
C SER A 110 -7.58 -6.86 25.56
N VAL A 111 -7.49 -8.11 25.10
CA VAL A 111 -8.43 -9.19 25.47
C VAL A 111 -8.46 -9.42 26.99
N ARG A 112 -7.34 -9.24 27.68
CA ARG A 112 -7.22 -9.44 29.14
C ARG A 112 -7.28 -8.14 29.94
N GLY A 113 -7.55 -7.01 29.29
CA GLY A 113 -7.46 -5.69 29.89
C GLY A 113 -6.02 -5.21 30.10
N ILE A 114 -5.89 -4.08 30.78
CA ILE A 114 -4.62 -3.51 31.25
C ILE A 114 -4.48 -3.85 32.73
N TRP A 115 -3.27 -4.15 33.17
CA TRP A 115 -3.00 -4.44 34.57
C TRP A 115 -3.49 -3.31 35.49
N SER A 116 -4.13 -3.68 36.60
CA SER A 116 -4.61 -2.76 37.63
C SER A 116 -4.18 -3.26 39.01
N PRO A 117 -3.56 -2.42 39.85
CA PRO A 117 -3.06 -2.84 41.17
C PRO A 117 -4.18 -3.29 42.13
N TYR A 118 -5.40 -2.76 41.97
CA TYR A 118 -6.52 -3.09 42.86
C TYR A 118 -7.22 -4.40 42.52
N HIS A 119 -7.00 -4.92 41.31
CA HIS A 119 -7.65 -6.11 40.77
C HIS A 119 -6.69 -7.31 40.70
N GLY A 120 -5.56 -7.25 41.41
CA GLY A 120 -4.61 -8.34 41.57
C GLY A 120 -4.73 -9.00 42.94
N ASP A 121 -4.49 -10.31 42.99
CA ASP A 121 -4.47 -11.10 44.23
C ASP A 121 -3.24 -10.86 45.12
N LEU A 122 -2.29 -10.03 44.66
CA LEU A 122 -1.05 -9.72 45.38
C LEU A 122 -1.29 -8.61 46.42
N ARG A 123 -1.94 -8.96 47.53
CA ARG A 123 -1.92 -8.15 48.77
C ARG A 123 -1.11 -8.90 49.82
N GLY A 124 0.18 -8.57 49.94
CA GLY A 124 1.05 -9.01 51.03
C GLY A 124 2.14 -10.02 50.64
N VAL A 125 3.28 -9.49 50.21
CA VAL A 125 4.63 -9.99 50.53
C VAL A 125 5.46 -8.79 50.94
#